data_AF-A0A7V9PDK8-F1
#
_entry.id   AF-A0A7V9PDK8-F1
#
_cell.length_a   1.000
_cell.length_b   1.000
_cell.length_c   1.000
_cell.angle_alpha   90.00
_cell.angle_beta   90.00
_cell.angle_gamma   90.00
#
_symmetry.space_group_name_H-M   'P 1'
#
loop_
_entity.id
_entity.type
_entity.pdbx_description
1 polymer ?
#
loop_
_entity_poly.entity_id
_entity_poly.type
_entity_poly.pdbx_seq_one_letter_code
_entity_poly.pdbx_strand_id
1 'polypeptide(L)'
;MTTTTTPIDGVRPIDRSEARVLAATENERVLGLLRSLDDGEWARPTDCPGWDVRALSAHVLGGMEGFTSARQLVHTMRAGRKAAGDGPMIDGITAAQVQERAGLSRAEVLDRMAEAGPKAA
;
A
#
# COMPACT_ATOMS: atom_id res chain seq x y z
N MET A 1 -16.67 -12.74 27.25
CA MET A 1 -16.33 -13.21 25.89
C MET A 1 -15.25 -14.26 26.04
N THR A 2 -15.45 -15.45 25.47
CA THR A 2 -14.43 -16.52 25.48
C THR A 2 -13.55 -16.31 24.27
N THR A 3 -12.26 -16.04 24.47
CA THR A 3 -11.30 -15.91 23.37
C THR A 3 -10.87 -17.31 22.93
N THR A 4 -11.07 -17.65 21.66
CA THR A 4 -10.55 -18.89 21.07
C THR A 4 -9.14 -18.65 20.58
N THR A 5 -8.17 -19.40 21.11
CA THR A 5 -6.78 -19.37 20.67
C THR A 5 -6.54 -20.43 19.58
N THR A 6 -6.01 -20.02 18.43
CA THR A 6 -5.61 -20.93 17.35
C THR A 6 -4.09 -21.09 17.33
N PRO A 7 -3.54 -22.32 17.44
CA PRO A 7 -2.11 -22.57 17.25
C PRO A 7 -1.65 -22.21 15.83
N ILE A 8 -0.46 -21.62 15.69
CA ILE A 8 0.05 -21.17 14.38
C ILE A 8 0.18 -22.31 13.36
N ASP A 9 0.57 -23.50 13.81
CA ASP A 9 0.68 -24.70 12.96
C ASP A 9 -0.68 -25.17 12.41
N GLY A 10 -1.78 -24.71 13.01
CA GLY A 10 -3.14 -24.96 12.54
C GLY A 10 -3.64 -23.95 11.50
N VAL A 11 -2.88 -22.87 11.23
CA VAL A 11 -3.23 -21.89 10.21
C VAL A 11 -2.79 -22.43 8.85
N ARG A 12 -3.76 -22.81 8.01
CA ARG A 12 -3.47 -23.29 6.66
C ARG A 12 -2.78 -22.19 5.83
N PRO A 13 -1.69 -22.51 5.11
CA PRO A 13 -1.08 -21.58 4.17
C PRO A 13 -2.07 -21.16 3.06
N ILE A 14 -2.01 -19.88 2.71
CA ILE A 14 -2.73 -19.33 1.55
C ILE A 14 -2.02 -19.82 0.29
N ASP A 15 -2.76 -20.48 -0.61
CA ASP A 15 -2.20 -20.89 -1.90
C ASP A 15 -2.16 -19.72 -2.90
N ARG A 16 -1.50 -19.92 -4.03
CA ARG A 16 -1.33 -18.86 -5.03
C ARG A 16 -2.64 -18.35 -5.62
N SER A 17 -3.61 -19.24 -5.85
CA SER A 17 -4.90 -18.88 -6.43
C SER A 17 -5.76 -18.11 -5.42
N GLU A 18 -5.73 -18.55 -4.16
CA GLU A 18 -6.39 -17.88 -3.05
C GLU A 18 -5.77 -16.50 -2.80
N ALA A 19 -4.44 -16.39 -2.77
CA ALA A 19 -3.73 -15.13 -2.59
C ALA A 19 -4.16 -14.08 -3.63
N ARG A 20 -4.28 -14.48 -4.90
CA ARG A 20 -4.72 -13.59 -5.98
C ARG A 20 -6.14 -13.08 -5.77
N VAL A 21 -7.07 -13.95 -5.37
CA VAL A 21 -8.46 -13.57 -5.11
C VAL A 21 -8.54 -12.62 -3.92
N LEU A 22 -7.79 -12.92 -2.84
CA LEU A 22 -7.74 -12.08 -1.65
C LEU A 22 -7.14 -10.70 -1.96
N ALA A 23 -6.02 -10.65 -2.69
CA ALA A 23 -5.38 -9.40 -3.09
C ALA A 23 -6.29 -8.54 -3.98
N ALA A 24 -6.98 -9.14 -4.95
CA ALA A 24 -7.94 -8.41 -5.78
C ALA A 24 -9.09 -7.83 -4.94
N THR A 25 -9.62 -8.62 -4.00
CA THR A 25 -10.69 -8.18 -3.09
C THR A 25 -10.22 -7.07 -2.16
N GLU A 26 -9.01 -7.18 -1.62
CA GLU A 26 -8.41 -6.15 -0.77
C GLU A 26 -8.22 -4.84 -1.54
N ASN A 27 -7.62 -4.90 -2.73
CA ASN A 27 -7.38 -3.73 -3.57
C ASN A 27 -8.69 -3.01 -3.94
N GLU A 28 -9.74 -3.76 -4.28
CA GLU A 28 -11.08 -3.20 -4.55
C GLU A 28 -11.67 -2.51 -3.31
N ARG A 29 -11.61 -3.14 -2.14
CA ARG A 29 -12.15 -2.60 -0.90
C ARG A 29 -11.42 -1.37 -0.42
N VAL A 30 -10.09 -1.37 -0.49
CA VAL A 30 -9.26 -0.19 -0.16
C VAL A 30 -9.63 0.96 -1.08
N LEU A 31 -9.70 0.73 -2.39
CA LEU A 31 -10.10 1.77 -3.34
C LEU A 31 -11.52 2.29 -3.08
N GLY A 32 -12.46 1.38 -2.76
CA GLY A 32 -13.83 1.74 -2.39
C GLY A 32 -13.90 2.64 -1.16
N LEU A 33 -13.14 2.29 -0.10
CA LEU A 33 -13.04 3.11 1.10
C LEU A 33 -12.47 4.50 0.78
N LEU A 34 -11.33 4.57 0.10
CA LEU A 34 -10.67 5.84 -0.21
C LEU A 34 -11.52 6.76 -1.09
N ARG A 35 -12.37 6.20 -1.97
CA ARG A 35 -13.35 6.96 -2.76
C ARG A 35 -14.47 7.58 -1.92
N SER A 36 -14.82 6.96 -0.80
CA SER A 36 -15.87 7.48 0.09
C SER A 36 -15.43 8.66 0.96
N LEU A 37 -14.11 8.86 1.11
CA LEU A 37 -13.54 9.91 1.97
C LEU A 37 -13.49 11.24 1.22
N ASP A 38 -13.88 12.33 1.89
CA ASP A 38 -13.77 13.69 1.35
C ASP A 38 -12.34 14.29 1.46
N ASP A 39 -12.13 15.48 0.91
CA ASP A 39 -10.81 16.12 0.93
C ASP A 39 -10.33 16.48 2.34
N GLY A 40 -11.22 16.77 3.29
CA GLY A 40 -10.87 17.02 4.68
C GLY A 40 -10.45 15.74 5.39
N GLU A 41 -11.13 14.63 5.12
CA GLU A 41 -10.81 13.32 5.66
C GLU A 41 -9.48 12.78 5.15
N TRP A 42 -9.09 13.12 3.93
CA TRP A 42 -7.78 12.76 3.38
C TRP A 42 -6.60 13.39 4.15
N ALA A 43 -6.82 14.49 4.90
CA ALA A 43 -5.81 15.11 5.75
C ALA A 43 -5.85 14.61 7.21
N ARG A 44 -6.74 13.68 7.57
CA ARG A 44 -6.83 13.17 8.94
C ARG A 44 -5.66 12.24 9.26
N PRO A 45 -5.14 12.29 10.51
CA PRO A 45 -4.12 11.35 10.95
C PRO A 45 -4.66 9.92 10.96
N THR A 46 -3.76 8.97 10.77
CA THR A 46 -4.01 7.53 10.87
C THR A 46 -3.35 6.94 12.11
N ASP A 47 -3.58 5.65 12.37
CA ASP A 47 -2.86 4.92 13.41
C ASP A 47 -1.37 4.69 13.06
N CYS A 48 -0.96 4.95 11.81
CA CYS A 48 0.44 5.03 11.41
C CYS A 48 1.00 6.41 11.78
N PRO A 49 1.84 6.53 12.82
CA PRO A 49 2.26 7.84 13.32
C PRO A 49 2.97 8.65 12.24
N GLY A 50 2.58 9.92 12.12
CA GLY A 50 3.13 10.84 11.12
C GLY A 50 2.50 10.74 9.73
N TRP A 51 1.56 9.82 9.51
CA TRP A 51 0.85 9.68 8.24
C TRP A 51 -0.61 10.08 8.37
N ASP A 52 -1.01 11.01 7.51
CA ASP A 52 -2.41 11.21 7.17
C ASP A 52 -2.86 10.17 6.12
N VAL A 53 -4.15 10.19 5.81
CA VAL A 53 -4.72 9.28 4.79
C VAL A 53 -4.05 9.47 3.43
N ARG A 54 -3.63 10.69 3.05
CA ARG A 54 -2.84 10.94 1.82
C ARG A 54 -1.55 10.15 1.82
N ALA A 55 -0.73 10.27 2.86
CA ALA A 55 0.56 9.57 2.95
C ALA A 55 0.39 8.04 2.95
N LEU A 56 -0.60 7.53 3.70
CA LEU A 56 -0.91 6.10 3.70
C LEU A 56 -1.34 5.61 2.32
N SER A 57 -2.22 6.35 1.64
CA SER A 57 -2.68 6.00 0.28
C SER A 57 -1.55 6.04 -0.75
N ALA A 58 -0.63 7.02 -0.63
CA ALA A 58 0.56 7.12 -1.46
C ALA A 58 1.50 5.91 -1.28
N HIS A 59 1.68 5.44 -0.04
CA HIS A 59 2.44 4.22 0.23
C HIS A 59 1.79 2.99 -0.42
N VAL A 60 0.48 2.80 -0.24
CA VAL A 60 -0.27 1.67 -0.84
C VAL A 60 -0.19 1.70 -2.36
N LEU A 61 -0.43 2.85 -2.99
CA LEU A 61 -0.28 3.02 -4.43
C LEU A 61 1.15 2.69 -4.90
N GLY A 62 2.17 3.13 -4.15
CA GLY A 62 3.55 2.79 -4.45
C GLY A 62 3.85 1.29 -4.39
N GLY A 63 3.21 0.56 -3.48
CA GLY A 63 3.26 -0.91 -3.45
C GLY A 63 2.64 -1.52 -4.71
N MET A 64 1.42 -1.12 -5.05
CA MET A 64 0.70 -1.62 -6.24
C MET A 64 1.48 -1.39 -7.54
N GLU A 65 2.01 -0.17 -7.75
CA GLU A 65 2.80 0.16 -8.94
C GLU A 65 4.14 -0.60 -8.98
N GLY A 66 4.73 -0.91 -7.82
CA GLY A 66 5.92 -1.75 -7.70
C GLY A 66 5.67 -3.19 -8.16
N PHE A 67 4.54 -3.79 -7.80
CA PHE A 67 4.20 -5.16 -8.21
C PHE A 67 3.80 -5.30 -9.69
N THR A 68 3.40 -4.21 -10.33
CA THR A 68 2.87 -4.23 -11.70
C THR A 68 3.89 -3.80 -12.75
N SER A 69 5.05 -3.26 -12.35
CA SER A 69 6.09 -2.82 -13.26
C SER A 69 7.49 -3.12 -12.73
N ALA A 70 8.23 -4.00 -13.41
CA ALA A 70 9.62 -4.29 -13.07
C ALA A 70 10.51 -3.02 -13.07
N ARG A 71 10.23 -2.08 -13.98
CA ARG A 71 10.92 -0.78 -14.01
C ARG A 71 10.64 0.02 -12.73
N GLN A 72 9.38 0.08 -12.29
CA GLN A 72 9.03 0.78 -11.06
C GLN A 72 9.58 0.07 -9.82
N LEU A 73 9.55 -1.27 -9.79
CA LEU A 73 10.16 -2.04 -8.71
C LEU A 73 11.65 -1.69 -8.56
N VAL A 74 12.41 -1.73 -9.65
CA VAL A 74 13.85 -1.38 -9.62
C VAL A 74 14.06 0.08 -9.21
N HIS A 75 13.22 0.99 -9.71
CA HIS A 75 13.26 2.41 -9.35
C HIS A 75 13.05 2.61 -7.84
N THR A 76 11.96 2.08 -7.29
CA THR A 76 11.63 2.18 -5.86
C THR A 76 12.69 1.51 -4.98
N MET A 77 13.26 0.37 -5.40
CA MET A 77 14.37 -0.24 -4.67
C MET A 77 15.61 0.67 -4.66
N ARG A 78 15.96 1.31 -5.78
CA ARG A 78 17.10 2.24 -5.82
C ARG A 78 16.87 3.49 -4.98
N ALA A 79 15.68 4.10 -5.13
CA ALA A 79 15.27 5.26 -4.35
C ALA A 79 15.26 4.93 -2.84
N GLY A 80 14.70 3.77 -2.49
CA GLY A 80 14.66 3.30 -1.11
C GLY A 80 16.04 3.06 -0.51
N ARG A 81 16.97 2.47 -1.26
CA ARG A 81 18.36 2.29 -0.80
C ARG A 81 19.04 3.64 -0.53
N LYS A 82 18.82 4.61 -1.42
CA LYS A 82 19.35 5.96 -1.23
C LYS A 82 18.75 6.64 0.00
N ALA A 83 17.43 6.52 0.19
CA ALA A 83 16.71 7.12 1.31
C ALA A 83 17.04 6.45 2.66
N ALA A 84 17.30 5.14 2.66
CA ALA A 84 17.65 4.40 3.87
C ALA A 84 19.00 4.84 4.45
N GLY A 85 19.99 5.16 3.61
CA GLY A 85 21.36 5.38 4.08
C GLY A 85 21.89 4.15 4.81
N ASP A 86 22.26 4.30 6.08
CA ASP A 86 22.67 3.21 6.98
C ASP A 86 21.49 2.54 7.71
N GLY A 87 20.27 3.05 7.52
CA GLY A 87 19.04 2.55 8.13
C GLY A 87 18.40 1.36 7.41
N PRO A 88 17.26 0.86 7.91
CA PRO A 88 16.54 -0.25 7.32
C PRO A 88 16.05 0.08 5.89
N MET A 89 16.30 -0.85 4.98
CA MET A 89 15.89 -0.71 3.57
C MET A 89 14.39 -0.48 3.39
N ILE A 90 13.57 -1.15 4.22
CA ILE A 90 12.12 -1.07 4.14
C ILE A 90 11.60 0.32 4.48
N ASP A 91 12.23 1.01 5.43
CA ASP A 91 11.89 2.39 5.82
C ASP A 91 12.21 3.34 4.67
N GLY A 92 13.35 3.15 4.02
CA GLY A 92 13.74 3.91 2.84
C GLY A 92 12.79 3.72 1.65
N ILE A 93 12.40 2.47 1.35
CA ILE A 93 11.40 2.16 0.31
C ILE A 93 10.08 2.86 0.61
N THR A 94 9.62 2.71 1.85
CA THR A 94 8.36 3.28 2.31
C THR A 94 8.37 4.79 2.22
N ALA A 95 9.46 5.44 2.66
CA ALA A 95 9.64 6.88 2.52
C ALA A 95 9.65 7.32 1.05
N ALA A 96 10.36 6.60 0.16
CA ALA A 96 10.39 6.91 -1.26
C ALA A 96 8.99 6.83 -1.89
N GLN A 97 8.19 5.81 -1.55
CA GLN A 97 6.83 5.66 -2.07
C GLN A 97 5.93 6.85 -1.71
N VAL A 98 6.01 7.31 -0.45
CA VAL A 98 5.26 8.48 0.03
C VAL A 98 5.74 9.77 -0.64
N GLN A 99 7.05 10.03 -0.60
CA GLN A 99 7.63 11.29 -1.09
C GLN A 99 7.43 11.49 -2.59
N GLU A 100 7.60 10.46 -3.41
CA GLU A 100 7.44 10.55 -4.86
C GLU A 100 5.99 10.82 -5.30
N ARG A 101 5.02 10.56 -4.41
CA ARG A 101 3.58 10.73 -4.66
C ARG A 101 2.96 11.87 -3.86
N ALA A 102 3.75 12.60 -3.06
CA ALA A 102 3.26 13.68 -2.20
C ALA A 102 2.59 14.83 -2.97
N GLY A 103 2.96 15.02 -4.25
CA GLY A 103 2.35 16.02 -5.12
C GLY A 103 1.08 15.59 -5.86
N LEU A 104 0.66 14.32 -5.73
CA LEU A 104 -0.54 13.84 -6.39
C LEU A 104 -1.80 14.35 -5.68
N SER A 105 -2.78 14.76 -6.47
CA SER A 105 -4.13 15.02 -5.98
C SER A 105 -4.84 13.72 -5.56
N ARG A 106 -5.90 13.85 -4.76
CA ARG A 106 -6.78 12.73 -4.39
C ARG A 106 -7.26 11.96 -5.62
N ALA A 107 -7.71 12.66 -6.66
CA ALA A 107 -8.19 12.06 -7.89
C ALA A 107 -7.09 11.24 -8.59
N GLU A 108 -5.88 11.81 -8.73
CA GLU A 108 -4.77 11.10 -9.37
C GLU A 108 -4.35 9.83 -8.61
N VAL A 109 -4.36 9.86 -7.27
CA VAL A 109 -4.09 8.66 -6.47
C VAL A 109 -5.15 7.60 -6.72
N LEU A 110 -6.44 7.96 -6.65
CA LEU A 110 -7.55 7.04 -6.86
C LEU A 110 -7.56 6.43 -8.28
N ASP A 111 -7.29 7.23 -9.30
CA ASP A 111 -7.27 6.77 -10.70
C ASP A 111 -6.12 5.79 -10.93
N ARG A 112 -4.93 6.10 -10.41
CA ARG A 112 -3.78 5.19 -10.50
C ARG A 112 -3.99 3.90 -9.71
N MET A 113 -4.61 3.97 -8.53
CA MET A 113 -4.97 2.78 -7.76
C MET A 113 -6.00 1.91 -8.51
N ALA A 114 -6.98 2.53 -9.17
CA ALA A 114 -7.95 1.82 -10.00
C ALA A 114 -7.29 1.09 -11.19
N GLU A 115 -6.24 1.68 -11.77
CA GLU A 115 -5.48 1.05 -12.85
C GLU A 115 -4.55 -0.07 -12.36
N ALA A 116 -3.81 0.16 -11.27
CA ALA A 116 -2.78 -0.76 -10.78
C ALA A 116 -3.38 -1.93 -9.99
N GLY A 117 -4.46 -1.70 -9.23
CA GLY A 117 -5.04 -2.65 -8.29
C GLY A 117 -5.36 -4.04 -8.87
N PRO A 118 -6.08 -4.14 -10.02
CA PRO A 118 -6.38 -5.45 -10.62
C PRO A 118 -5.14 -6.20 -11.12
N LYS A 119 -4.08 -5.48 -11.51
CA LYS A 119 -2.84 -6.04 -12.03
C LYS A 119 -1.89 -6.45 -10.90
N ALA A 120 -1.99 -5.80 -9.75
CA ALA A 120 -1.15 -6.04 -8.58
C ALA A 120 -1.57 -7.30 -7.79
N ALA A 121 -2.72 -7.89 -8.12
CA ALA A 121 -3.28 -9.09 -7.49
C ALA A 121 -2.77 -10.42 -8.09
#